data_AF-A0AAP5EBU7-F1
#
_entry.id   AF-A0AAP5EBU7-F1
#
_cell.length_a   1.000
_cell.length_b   1.000
_cell.length_c   1.000
_cell.angle_alpha   90.00
_cell.angle_beta   90.00
_cell.angle_gamma   90.00
#
_symmetry.space_group_name_H-M   'P 1'
#
loop_
_entity.id
_entity.type
_entity.pdbx_description
1 polymer ?
#
loop_
_entity_poly.entity_id
_entity_poly.type
_entity_poly.pdbx_seq_one_letter_code
_entity_poly.pdbx_strand_id
1 'polypeptide(L)'
;MYQVILLKSDSGFARAQWETVDDVVHHEGVSYSLRAGPRQPLPTDHAWNEIAVYAPEEISEEEFQDWYAALQPQVEELRLKY
;
A
#
# COMPACT_ATOMS: atom_id res chain seq x y z
N MET A 1 -8.42 -8.67 -8.88
CA MET A 1 -7.11 -8.04 -9.16
C MET A 1 -6.93 -6.95 -8.15
N TYR A 2 -5.80 -6.94 -7.46
CA TYR A 2 -5.50 -6.08 -6.33
C TYR A 2 -4.49 -5.02 -6.77
N GLN A 3 -4.73 -3.78 -6.36
CA GLN A 3 -3.76 -2.70 -6.46
C GLN A 3 -2.87 -2.74 -5.23
N VAL A 4 -1.58 -2.96 -5.43
CA VAL A 4 -0.60 -3.15 -4.36
C VAL A 4 0.34 -1.96 -4.31
N ILE A 5 0.40 -1.31 -3.15
CA ILE A 5 1.30 -0.20 -2.86
C ILE A 5 2.37 -0.70 -1.91
N LEU A 6 3.62 -0.79 -2.38
CA LEU A 6 4.78 -1.11 -1.55
C LEU A 6 5.44 0.21 -1.14
N LEU A 7 5.35 0.57 0.14
CA LEU A 7 6.05 1.74 0.68
C LEU A 7 7.52 1.38 0.88
N LYS A 8 8.43 2.03 0.15
CA LYS A 8 9.88 1.77 0.26
C LYS A 8 10.59 2.76 1.19
N SER A 9 10.07 3.99 1.26
CA SER A 9 10.55 5.07 2.12
C SER A 9 9.48 6.17 2.25
N ASP A 10 9.76 7.24 3.00
CA ASP A 10 8.87 8.39 3.19
C ASP A 10 8.47 9.09 1.87
N SER A 11 9.31 8.98 0.85
CA SER A 11 9.10 9.60 -0.47
C SER A 11 9.10 8.58 -1.61
N GLY A 12 9.36 7.31 -1.31
CA GLY A 12 9.55 6.24 -2.29
C GLY A 12 8.50 5.15 -2.16
N PHE A 13 7.81 4.85 -3.26
CA PHE A 13 6.82 3.78 -3.30
C PHE A 13 6.85 3.05 -4.64
N ALA A 14 6.43 1.79 -4.63
CA ALA A 14 6.18 1.03 -5.84
C ALA A 14 4.71 0.63 -5.94
N ARG A 15 4.19 0.69 -7.17
CA ARG A 15 2.84 0.27 -7.52
C ARG A 15 2.95 -1.04 -8.29
N ALA A 16 2.23 -2.05 -7.83
CA ALA A 16 2.11 -3.33 -8.49
C ALA A 16 0.63 -3.73 -8.58
N GLN A 17 0.30 -4.61 -9.51
CA GLN A 17 -1.03 -5.22 -9.59
C GLN A 17 -0.87 -6.73 -9.49
N TRP A 18 -1.51 -7.32 -8.49
CA TRP A 18 -1.43 -8.74 -8.22
C TRP A 18 -2.81 -9.39 -8.32
N GLU A 19 -2.83 -10.68 -8.64
CA GLU A 19 -4.08 -11.44 -8.67
C GLU A 19 -4.53 -11.84 -7.26
N THR A 20 -3.58 -12.06 -6.37
CA THR A 20 -3.77 -12.40 -4.96
C THR A 20 -2.86 -11.54 -4.08
N VAL A 21 -3.26 -11.33 -2.84
CA VAL A 21 -2.50 -10.60 -1.82
C VAL A 21 -2.35 -11.50 -0.59
N ASP A 22 -1.12 -11.69 -0.14
CA ASP A 22 -0.77 -12.44 1.06
C ASP A 22 -0.35 -11.48 2.18
N ASP A 23 -0.46 -11.89 3.44
CA ASP A 23 -0.08 -11.03 4.58
C ASP A 23 1.40 -10.61 4.53
N VAL A 24 2.27 -11.44 3.98
CA VAL A 24 3.71 -11.16 3.84
C VAL A 24 4.18 -11.56 2.45
N VAL A 25 4.93 -10.67 1.81
CA VAL A 25 5.43 -10.82 0.44
C VAL A 25 6.89 -10.42 0.35
N HIS A 26 7.68 -11.20 -0.37
CA HIS A 26 9.07 -10.84 -0.67
C HIS A 26 9.13 -10.11 -2.01
N HIS A 27 9.64 -8.88 -2.00
CA HIS A 27 9.82 -8.07 -3.20
C HIS A 27 11.22 -7.47 -3.23
N GLU A 28 11.95 -7.65 -4.34
CA GLU A 28 13.32 -7.12 -4.53
C GLU A 28 14.31 -7.47 -3.41
N GLY A 29 14.14 -8.63 -2.75
CA GLY A 29 15.00 -9.07 -1.65
C GLY A 29 14.64 -8.48 -0.29
N VAL A 30 13.53 -7.74 -0.18
CA VAL A 30 12.99 -7.19 1.08
C VAL A 30 11.67 -7.87 1.40
N SER A 31 11.45 -8.18 2.69
CA SER A 31 10.17 -8.66 3.20
C SER A 31 9.24 -7.50 3.48
N TYR A 32 8.08 -7.54 2.88
CA TYR A 32 7.02 -6.58 3.09
C TYR A 32 5.82 -7.26 3.76
N SER A 33 5.31 -6.65 4.81
CA SER A 33 4.06 -7.07 5.45
C SER A 33 2.92 -6.13 5.10
N LEU A 34 1.73 -6.70 5.02
CA LEU A 34 0.49 -5.99 4.83
C LEU A 34 0.23 -5.11 6.07
N ARG A 35 0.25 -3.78 5.87
CA ARG A 35 0.00 -2.81 6.93
C ARG A 35 -1.38 -2.19 6.84
N ALA A 36 -1.93 -2.06 5.63
CA ALA A 36 -3.31 -1.59 5.42
C ALA A 36 -3.95 -2.28 4.22
N GLY A 37 -5.27 -2.50 4.28
CA GLY A 37 -5.97 -3.27 3.24
C GLY A 37 -5.84 -4.79 3.43
N PRO A 38 -6.18 -5.61 2.42
CA PRO A 38 -6.87 -5.23 1.19
C PRO A 38 -8.26 -4.67 1.50
N ARG A 39 -8.55 -3.46 1.02
CA ARG A 39 -9.89 -2.86 1.13
C ARG A 39 -10.30 -2.29 -0.21
N GLN A 40 -11.57 -2.46 -0.57
CA GLN A 40 -12.12 -1.86 -1.77
C GLN A 40 -12.54 -0.42 -1.46
N PRO A 41 -11.98 0.58 -2.15
CA PRO A 41 -12.41 1.97 -1.98
C PRO A 41 -13.85 2.17 -2.45
N LEU A 42 -14.51 3.18 -1.90
CA LEU A 42 -15.78 3.64 -2.44
C LEU A 42 -15.58 4.11 -3.89
N PRO A 43 -16.48 3.73 -4.81
CA PRO A 43 -16.42 4.19 -6.19
C PRO A 43 -16.61 5.71 -6.20
N THR A 44 -15.56 6.43 -6.57
CA THR A 44 -15.59 7.88 -6.76
C THR A 44 -15.76 8.19 -8.25
N ASP A 45 -14.66 8.37 -8.97
CA ASP A 45 -14.66 8.67 -10.42
C ASP A 45 -14.65 7.41 -11.29
N HIS A 46 -14.14 6.30 -10.76
CA HIS A 46 -14.08 5.01 -11.43
C HIS A 46 -14.16 3.86 -10.43
N ALA A 47 -14.38 2.65 -10.94
CA ALA A 47 -14.34 1.44 -10.13
C ALA A 47 -12.90 1.16 -9.72
N TRP A 48 -12.65 1.20 -8.40
CA TRP A 48 -11.36 0.89 -7.83
C TRP A 48 -11.21 -0.61 -7.59
N ASN A 49 -10.01 -1.12 -7.86
CA ASN A 49 -9.60 -2.44 -7.39
C ASN A 49 -9.37 -2.40 -5.87
N GLU A 50 -9.39 -3.56 -5.23
CA GLU A 50 -9.02 -3.69 -3.82
C GLU A 50 -7.56 -3.27 -3.62
N ILE A 51 -7.34 -2.38 -2.67
CA ILE A 51 -6.04 -1.75 -2.43
C ILE A 51 -5.40 -2.36 -1.21
N ALA A 52 -4.19 -2.88 -1.37
CA ALA A 52 -3.36 -3.41 -0.31
C ALA A 52 -2.07 -2.59 -0.21
N VAL A 53 -1.74 -2.16 1.00
CA VAL A 53 -0.58 -1.33 1.31
C VAL A 53 0.36 -2.12 2.20
N TYR A 54 1.58 -2.23 1.72
CA TYR A 54 2.64 -3.01 2.31
C TYR A 54 3.79 -2.10 2.72
N ALA A 55 4.45 -2.46 3.79
CA ALA A 55 5.68 -1.80 4.21
C ALA A 55 6.68 -2.82 4.75
N PRO A 56 7.98 -2.50 4.79
CA PRO A 56 8.99 -3.41 5.30
C PRO A 56 8.64 -3.87 6.72
N GLU A 57 8.91 -5.13 7.04
CA GLU A 57 8.76 -5.62 8.42
C GLU A 57 9.69 -4.91 9.40
N GLU A 58 10.81 -4.40 8.89
CA GLU A 58 11.84 -3.72 9.67
C GLU A 58 11.37 -2.38 10.24
N ILE A 59 10.33 -1.76 9.68
CA ILE A 59 9.83 -0.47 10.15
C ILE A 59 8.73 -0.63 11.20
N SER A 60 8.69 0.32 12.12
CA SER A 60 7.64 0.41 13.14
C SER A 60 6.31 0.89 12.55
N GLU A 61 5.22 0.75 13.33
CA GLU A 61 3.92 1.31 12.94
C GLU A 61 3.96 2.84 12.86
N GLU A 62 4.70 3.52 13.74
CA GLU A 62 4.87 4.97 13.72
C GLU A 62 5.54 5.44 12.41
N GLU A 63 6.64 4.79 12.02
CA GLU A 63 7.31 5.08 10.75
C GLU A 63 6.41 4.80 9.55
N PHE A 64 5.64 3.71 9.59
CA PHE A 64 4.65 3.42 8.56
C PHE A 64 3.62 4.54 8.43
N GLN A 65 3.07 5.05 9.55
CA GLN A 65 2.09 6.13 9.51
C GLN A 65 2.70 7.42 8.94
N ASP A 66 3.96 7.73 9.30
CA ASP A 66 4.70 8.87 8.75
C ASP A 66 4.86 8.74 7.22
N TRP A 67 5.30 7.58 6.75
CA TRP A 67 5.47 7.32 5.32
C TRP A 67 4.13 7.33 4.58
N TYR A 68 3.09 6.73 5.17
CA TYR A 68 1.74 6.72 4.62
C TYR A 68 1.22 8.15 4.44
N ALA A 69 1.37 9.00 5.46
CA ALA A 69 0.95 10.40 5.43
C ALA A 69 1.77 11.22 4.42
N ALA A 70 3.08 10.99 4.34
CA ALA A 70 3.97 11.67 3.38
C ALA A 70 3.66 11.31 1.92
N LEU A 71 3.18 10.08 1.68
CA LEU A 71 2.84 9.57 0.36
C LEU A 71 1.39 9.82 -0.06
N GLN A 72 0.46 10.07 0.87
CA GLN A 72 -0.92 10.49 0.56
C GLN A 72 -1.08 11.57 -0.52
N PRO A 73 -0.26 12.64 -0.57
CA PRO A 73 -0.37 13.64 -1.64
C PRO A 73 0.10 13.12 -3.01
N GLN A 74 0.93 12.07 -3.06
CA GLN A 74 1.50 11.52 -4.28
C GLN A 74 0.76 10.26 -4.78
N VAL A 75 0.09 9.55 -3.87
CA VAL A 75 -0.59 8.28 -4.12
C VAL A 75 -2.07 8.46 -3.81
N GLU A 76 -2.90 8.57 -4.84
CA GLU A 76 -4.33 8.81 -4.62
C GLU A 76 -4.99 7.63 -3.92
N GLU A 77 -4.50 6.40 -4.18
CA GLU A 77 -4.95 5.16 -3.56
C GLU A 77 -4.95 5.22 -2.02
N LEU A 78 -3.98 5.94 -1.43
CA LEU A 78 -3.85 6.08 0.03
C LEU A 78 -4.83 7.11 0.63
N ARG A 79 -5.37 7.99 -0.21
CA ARG A 79 -6.32 9.05 0.16
C ARG A 79 -7.78 8.65 -0.09
N LEU A 80 -8.01 7.47 -0.68
CA LEU A 80 -9.35 7.02 -0.97
C LEU A 80 -10.14 6.75 0.32
N LYS A 81 -11.45 6.97 0.23
CA LYS A 81 -12.38 6.66 1.31
C LYS A 81 -12.86 5.23 1.16
N TYR A 82 -12.94 4.54 2.28
CA TYR A 82 -13.39 3.15 2.40
C TYR A 82 -14.69 3.11 3.20
#